data_AF-A0A2P5BXL8-F1
#
_entry.id   AF-A0A2P5BXL8-F1
#
_cell.length_a   1.000
_cell.length_b   1.000
_cell.length_c   1.000
_cell.angle_alpha   90.00
_cell.angle_beta   90.00
_cell.angle_gamma   90.00
#
_symmetry.space_group_name_H-M   'P 1'
#
loop_
_entity.id
_entity.type
_entity.pdbx_description
1 polymer ?
#
loop_
_entity_poly.entity_id
_entity_poly.type
_entity_poly.pdbx_seq_one_letter_code
_entity_poly.pdbx_strand_id
1 'polypeptide(L)'
;MGYSTTVVFYVVIVTTLILGLETTRSSADDHELSPNFYDYSCPAALPVIKRVVEAAVQKERRMGASLLRLHFHDCFVQGCDASILLDPSDSIDSEKLALPNLNSVRGFEVIDDIKAEVDNSCGGPVVSCADILAVAARDSVVALGGPSWEVQLGRRDSTTASKNLANRNIPPPFLDLPALIDSFENQGLDEKDLVLLSGAHTIGFAQCSSFKARLYNDTNINPAFAEKLKLVCPSVDGDTNLSPLDPTPANFDKKYFSNLIKYKGLLHSDQELINGSTKGLVELYSQNFEAFSSDFAVSIVKMGNIKPLTGYGGEIRVNCRQVN
;
A
#
# COMPACT_ATOMS: atom_id res chain seq x y z
N MET A 1 2.73 84.75 54.04
CA MET A 1 1.67 83.86 53.54
C MET A 1 2.16 83.25 52.24
N GLY A 2 2.88 82.13 52.34
CA GLY A 2 3.47 81.45 51.18
C GLY A 2 2.47 80.45 50.63
N TYR A 3 2.08 80.61 49.38
CA TYR A 3 1.22 79.66 48.67
C TYR A 3 2.08 78.50 48.19
N SER A 4 1.83 77.32 48.75
CA SER A 4 2.40 76.04 48.34
C SER A 4 1.71 75.60 47.05
N THR A 5 2.44 75.59 45.93
CA THR A 5 1.97 75.08 44.64
C THR A 5 2.23 73.57 44.58
N THR A 6 1.23 72.77 44.92
CA THR A 6 1.25 71.32 44.67
C THR A 6 0.88 71.07 43.20
N VAL A 7 1.88 70.75 42.38
CA VAL A 7 1.66 70.33 40.99
C VAL A 7 1.26 68.85 41.00
N VAL A 8 -0.04 68.57 40.81
CA VAL A 8 -0.54 67.21 40.62
C VAL A 8 -0.42 66.85 39.14
N PHE A 9 0.54 66.00 38.81
CA PHE A 9 0.64 65.40 37.48
C PHE A 9 -0.41 64.29 37.35
N TYR A 10 -1.51 64.57 36.65
CA TYR A 10 -2.42 63.53 36.17
C TYR A 10 -1.79 62.89 34.92
N VAL A 11 -1.20 61.70 35.09
CA VAL A 11 -0.81 60.86 33.95
C VAL A 11 -2.10 60.26 33.39
N VAL A 12 -2.63 60.87 32.32
CA VAL A 12 -3.72 60.28 31.53
C VAL A 12 -3.10 59.17 30.68
N ILE A 13 -3.21 57.92 31.16
CA ILE A 13 -2.88 56.74 30.35
C ILE A 13 -4.02 56.57 29.35
N VAL A 14 -3.81 57.02 28.12
CA VAL A 14 -4.68 56.69 26.99
C VAL A 14 -4.31 55.29 26.51
N THR A 15 -4.97 54.27 27.06
CA THR A 15 -4.94 52.93 26.48
C THR A 15 -5.74 52.95 25.18
N THR A 16 -5.06 53.09 24.06
CA THR A 16 -5.65 52.85 22.74
C THR A 16 -5.94 51.36 22.61
N LEU A 17 -7.22 50.99 22.71
CA LEU A 17 -7.69 49.64 22.41
C LEU A 17 -7.63 49.44 20.89
N ILE A 18 -6.50 48.96 20.39
CA ILE A 18 -6.39 48.49 19.01
C ILE A 18 -7.16 47.16 18.95
N LEU A 19 -8.43 47.22 18.57
CA LEU A 19 -9.16 46.06 18.03
C LEU A 19 -8.62 45.80 16.62
N GLY A 20 -7.41 45.26 16.57
CA GLY A 20 -6.84 44.69 15.35
C GLY A 20 -7.53 43.35 15.14
N LEU A 21 -8.29 43.27 14.06
CA LEU A 21 -8.91 42.04 13.57
C LEU A 21 -7.81 40.97 13.44
N GLU A 22 -7.77 40.02 14.36
CA GLU A 22 -7.02 38.79 14.13
C GLU A 22 -7.73 38.07 12.98
N THR A 23 -7.28 38.34 11.76
CA THR A 23 -7.46 37.36 10.70
C THR A 23 -6.70 36.14 11.18
N THR A 24 -7.43 35.17 11.74
CA THR A 24 -6.96 33.80 11.82
C THR A 24 -6.56 33.44 10.39
N ARG A 25 -5.26 33.52 10.08
CA ARG A 25 -4.72 32.75 8.98
C ARG A 25 -5.00 31.31 9.41
N SER A 26 -6.03 30.71 8.84
CA SER A 26 -6.16 29.27 8.76
C SER A 26 -4.84 28.76 8.18
N SER A 27 -3.96 28.36 9.07
CA SER A 27 -2.75 27.63 8.74
C SER A 27 -3.17 26.18 8.55
N ALA A 28 -2.83 25.64 7.37
CA ALA A 28 -3.17 24.31 6.85
C ALA A 28 -4.62 24.17 6.38
N ASP A 29 -4.83 24.44 5.09
CA ASP A 29 -5.72 23.59 4.29
C ASP A 29 -5.00 22.24 4.25
N ASP A 30 -5.22 21.42 5.28
CA ASP A 30 -4.79 20.03 5.28
C ASP A 30 -5.64 19.40 4.18
N HIS A 31 -5.08 19.27 2.97
CA HIS A 31 -5.74 18.62 1.85
C HIS A 31 -5.87 17.13 2.19
N GLU A 32 -6.87 16.82 3.01
CA GLU A 32 -7.22 15.47 3.43
C GLU A 32 -7.58 14.65 2.20
N LEU A 33 -7.15 13.39 2.19
CA LEU A 33 -7.51 12.49 1.12
C LEU A 33 -9.04 12.33 1.09
N SER A 34 -9.62 12.27 -0.11
CA SER A 34 -11.07 12.18 -0.29
C SER A 34 -11.40 11.24 -1.45
N PRO A 35 -12.46 10.41 -1.34
CA PRO A 35 -12.88 9.57 -2.46
C PRO A 35 -13.37 10.37 -3.68
N ASN A 36 -13.73 11.64 -3.47
CA ASN A 36 -14.32 12.51 -4.50
C ASN A 36 -13.31 13.52 -5.06
N PHE A 37 -12.00 13.35 -4.78
CA PHE A 37 -10.95 14.33 -5.10
C PHE A 37 -10.91 14.72 -6.59
N TYR A 38 -11.19 13.77 -7.49
CA TYR A 38 -11.17 13.97 -8.94
C TYR A 38 -12.55 14.19 -9.58
N ASP A 39 -13.64 14.25 -8.81
CA ASP A 39 -15.01 14.30 -9.34
C ASP A 39 -15.27 15.52 -10.23
N TYR A 40 -14.57 16.62 -9.97
CA TYR A 40 -14.67 17.84 -10.77
C TYR A 40 -13.51 18.01 -11.75
N SER A 41 -12.27 17.73 -11.31
CA SER A 41 -11.06 17.99 -12.09
C SER A 41 -10.82 16.94 -13.19
N CYS A 42 -11.18 15.68 -12.95
CA CYS A 42 -11.20 14.64 -13.97
C CYS A 42 -12.24 13.54 -13.65
N PRO A 43 -13.53 13.77 -13.97
CA PRO A 43 -14.60 12.80 -13.71
C PRO A 43 -14.39 11.44 -14.41
N ALA A 44 -13.56 11.41 -15.46
CA ALA A 44 -13.23 10.21 -16.22
C ALA A 44 -12.13 9.35 -15.57
N ALA A 45 -11.41 9.85 -14.56
CA ALA A 45 -10.23 9.19 -13.98
C ALA A 45 -10.51 7.75 -13.51
N LEU A 46 -11.41 7.57 -12.55
CA LEU A 46 -11.67 6.24 -11.97
C LEU A 46 -12.28 5.26 -13.00
N PRO A 47 -13.27 5.64 -13.83
CA PRO A 47 -13.76 4.76 -14.90
C PRO A 47 -12.68 4.31 -15.89
N VAL A 48 -11.74 5.19 -16.25
CA VAL A 48 -10.64 4.86 -17.17
C VAL A 48 -9.65 3.90 -16.53
N ILE A 49 -9.22 4.16 -15.29
CA ILE A 49 -8.33 3.26 -14.54
C ILE A 49 -8.95 1.86 -14.48
N LYS A 50 -10.22 1.77 -14.06
CA LYS A 50 -10.95 0.51 -13.96
C LYS A 50 -10.96 -0.28 -15.27
N ARG A 51 -11.27 0.38 -16.39
CA ARG A 51 -11.30 -0.26 -17.71
C ARG A 51 -9.93 -0.86 -18.08
N VAL A 52 -8.85 -0.13 -17.87
CA VAL A 52 -7.50 -0.59 -18.22
C VAL A 52 -7.08 -1.75 -17.31
N VAL A 53 -7.36 -1.65 -16.01
CA VAL A 53 -7.10 -2.74 -15.04
C VAL A 53 -7.89 -4.00 -15.39
N GLU A 54 -9.20 -3.89 -15.67
CA GLU A 54 -10.03 -5.02 -16.05
C GLU A 54 -9.51 -5.70 -17.32
N ALA A 55 -9.13 -4.92 -18.34
CA ALA A 55 -8.52 -5.45 -19.56
C ALA A 55 -7.19 -6.18 -19.28
N ALA A 56 -6.32 -5.62 -18.44
CA ALA A 56 -5.06 -6.23 -18.05
C ALA A 56 -5.26 -7.53 -17.27
N VAL A 57 -6.21 -7.56 -16.32
CA VAL A 57 -6.57 -8.75 -15.53
C VAL A 57 -7.25 -9.81 -16.40
N GLN A 58 -8.05 -9.43 -17.40
CA GLN A 58 -8.61 -10.37 -18.36
C GLN A 58 -7.52 -11.05 -19.20
N LYS A 59 -6.50 -10.29 -19.61
CA LYS A 59 -5.37 -10.78 -20.39
C LYS A 59 -4.46 -11.69 -19.57
N GLU A 60 -4.13 -11.32 -18.34
CA GLU A 60 -3.35 -12.12 -17.40
C GLU A 60 -3.96 -11.98 -15.99
N ARG A 61 -4.65 -13.01 -15.49
CA ARG A 61 -5.31 -12.95 -14.17
C ARG A 61 -4.35 -12.62 -13.03
N ARG A 62 -3.08 -13.03 -13.12
CA ARG A 62 -2.03 -12.71 -12.14
C ARG A 62 -1.72 -11.21 -12.05
N MET A 63 -2.04 -10.42 -13.08
CA MET A 63 -1.79 -8.98 -13.09
C MET A 63 -2.52 -8.29 -11.94
N GLY A 64 -3.72 -8.74 -11.57
CA GLY A 64 -4.45 -8.14 -10.44
C GLY A 64 -3.71 -8.30 -9.11
N ALA A 65 -3.13 -9.48 -8.86
CA ALA A 65 -2.28 -9.69 -7.68
C ALA A 65 -0.99 -8.86 -7.74
N SER A 66 -0.45 -8.64 -8.95
CA SER A 66 0.79 -7.87 -9.15
C SER A 66 0.57 -6.38 -8.85
N LEU A 67 -0.55 -5.81 -9.32
CA LEU A 67 -0.92 -4.42 -9.08
C LEU A 67 -1.29 -4.16 -7.61
N LEU A 68 -2.00 -5.09 -6.97
CA LEU A 68 -2.25 -5.05 -5.53
C LEU A 68 -0.94 -5.01 -4.73
N ARG A 69 0.00 -5.89 -5.07
CA ARG A 69 1.32 -5.94 -4.42
C ARG A 69 2.13 -4.67 -4.69
N LEU A 70 2.02 -4.08 -5.88
CA LEU A 70 2.74 -2.85 -6.23
C LEU A 70 2.31 -1.69 -5.32
N HIS A 71 1.02 -1.57 -4.98
CA HIS A 71 0.53 -0.58 -4.03
C HIS A 71 1.01 -0.85 -2.58
N PHE A 72 1.03 -2.11 -2.13
CA PHE A 72 1.60 -2.46 -0.82
C PHE A 72 3.08 -2.07 -0.72
N HIS A 73 3.87 -2.39 -1.75
CA HIS A 73 5.30 -2.08 -1.78
C HIS A 73 5.58 -0.58 -1.87
N ASP A 74 4.70 0.19 -2.51
CA ASP A 74 4.75 1.65 -2.47
C ASP A 74 4.55 2.14 -1.03
N CYS A 75 3.39 1.85 -0.43
CA CYS A 75 3.01 2.37 0.88
C CYS A 75 3.96 2.01 2.03
N PHE A 76 4.65 0.86 1.96
CA PHE A 76 5.61 0.43 2.99
C PHE A 76 6.97 1.13 2.90
N VAL A 77 7.22 1.91 1.84
CA VAL A 77 8.49 2.59 1.62
C VAL A 77 8.19 4.08 1.50
N GLN A 78 8.63 4.86 2.49
CA GLN A 78 8.42 6.32 2.58
C GLN A 78 6.97 6.85 2.49
N GLY A 79 5.97 5.99 2.31
CA GLY A 79 4.55 6.34 2.24
C GLY A 79 3.96 5.96 0.89
N CYS A 80 2.65 6.13 0.70
CA CYS A 80 2.03 5.88 -0.60
C CYS A 80 2.27 7.09 -1.53
N ASP A 81 3.47 7.17 -2.12
CA ASP A 81 3.92 8.34 -2.89
C ASP A 81 4.43 7.99 -4.30
N ALA A 82 4.18 6.76 -4.74
CA ALA A 82 4.62 6.19 -6.00
C ALA A 82 6.15 6.23 -6.25
N SER A 83 6.97 6.29 -5.19
CA SER A 83 8.43 6.22 -5.29
C SER A 83 8.90 4.93 -5.96
N ILE A 84 8.18 3.82 -5.74
CA ILE A 84 8.49 2.52 -6.34
C ILE A 84 8.47 2.53 -7.88
N LEU A 85 7.74 3.48 -8.47
CA LEU A 85 7.61 3.58 -9.93
C LEU A 85 8.80 4.26 -10.60
N LEU A 86 9.62 5.01 -9.85
CA LEU A 86 10.78 5.71 -10.40
C LEU A 86 11.85 4.73 -10.90
N ASP A 87 12.28 4.90 -12.14
CA ASP A 87 13.39 4.16 -12.75
C ASP A 87 14.74 4.73 -12.28
N PRO A 88 15.81 3.92 -12.27
CA PRO A 88 17.13 4.37 -11.83
C PRO A 88 17.67 5.47 -12.75
N SER A 89 18.28 6.48 -12.14
CA SER A 89 18.98 7.57 -12.83
C SER A 89 20.13 8.09 -11.96
N ASP A 90 20.90 9.07 -12.43
CA ASP A 90 22.02 9.64 -11.68
C ASP A 90 21.60 10.22 -10.31
N SER A 91 20.34 10.63 -10.16
CA SER A 91 19.79 11.17 -8.91
C SER A 91 18.81 10.24 -8.19
N ILE A 92 18.46 9.08 -8.78
CA ILE A 92 17.45 8.16 -8.24
C ILE A 92 18.04 6.77 -8.01
N ASP A 93 18.20 6.40 -6.73
CA ASP A 93 18.47 5.02 -6.32
C ASP A 93 17.15 4.23 -6.25
N SER A 94 16.75 3.70 -7.41
CA SER A 94 15.43 3.10 -7.61
C SER A 94 15.16 1.90 -6.70
N GLU A 95 13.97 1.91 -6.10
CA GLU A 95 13.45 0.80 -5.31
C GLU A 95 13.23 -0.47 -6.12
N LYS A 96 13.11 -0.40 -7.45
CA LYS A 96 13.00 -1.58 -8.32
C LYS A 96 14.21 -2.50 -8.20
N LEU A 97 15.35 -1.96 -7.77
CA LEU A 97 16.59 -2.70 -7.54
C LEU A 97 16.75 -3.20 -6.09
N ALA A 98 15.79 -2.95 -5.20
CA ALA A 98 15.78 -3.49 -3.85
C ALA A 98 15.50 -5.00 -3.86
N LEU A 99 16.03 -5.75 -2.89
CA LEU A 99 15.86 -7.20 -2.75
C LEU A 99 14.40 -7.68 -2.82
N PRO A 100 13.41 -7.05 -2.14
CA PRO A 100 12.01 -7.49 -2.24
C PRO A 100 11.35 -7.22 -3.60
N ASN A 101 11.96 -6.36 -4.43
CA ASN A 101 11.41 -5.86 -5.69
C ASN A 101 12.07 -6.50 -6.92
N LEU A 102 13.39 -6.62 -6.91
CA LEU A 102 14.18 -7.07 -8.04
C LEU A 102 13.73 -8.45 -8.51
N ASN A 103 13.40 -8.56 -9.80
CA ASN A 103 12.87 -9.78 -10.42
C ASN A 103 11.61 -10.33 -9.70
N SER A 104 10.81 -9.48 -9.06
CA SER A 104 9.69 -9.88 -8.21
C SER A 104 8.43 -9.03 -8.42
N VAL A 105 8.49 -7.72 -8.17
CA VAL A 105 7.36 -6.82 -8.48
C VAL A 105 7.23 -6.62 -9.99
N ARG A 106 6.01 -6.43 -10.48
CA ARG A 106 5.70 -6.32 -11.91
C ARG A 106 4.38 -5.58 -12.15
N GLY A 107 4.08 -5.27 -13.41
CA GLY A 107 2.88 -4.52 -13.80
C GLY A 107 3.12 -3.03 -14.00
N PHE A 108 4.37 -2.58 -13.99
CA PHE A 108 4.74 -1.19 -14.25
C PHE A 108 4.23 -0.69 -15.61
N GLU A 109 4.27 -1.55 -16.62
CA GLU A 109 3.73 -1.29 -17.96
C GLU A 109 2.22 -1.04 -17.96
N VAL A 110 1.47 -1.69 -17.07
CA VAL A 110 0.03 -1.44 -16.92
C VAL A 110 -0.21 -0.09 -16.25
N ILE A 111 0.65 0.31 -15.31
CA ILE A 111 0.58 1.65 -14.71
C ILE A 111 0.88 2.73 -15.76
N ASP A 112 1.84 2.50 -16.65
CA ASP A 112 2.12 3.41 -17.76
C ASP A 112 0.91 3.56 -18.70
N ASP A 113 0.29 2.44 -19.08
CA ASP A 113 -0.92 2.42 -19.92
C ASP A 113 -2.08 3.17 -19.24
N ILE A 114 -2.29 2.94 -17.94
CA ILE A 114 -3.29 3.67 -17.15
C ILE A 114 -3.00 5.17 -17.17
N LYS A 115 -1.75 5.55 -16.89
CA LYS A 115 -1.35 6.96 -16.80
C LYS A 115 -1.59 7.68 -18.13
N ALA A 116 -1.17 7.09 -19.24
CA ALA A 116 -1.37 7.67 -20.56
C ALA A 116 -2.86 7.85 -20.91
N GLU A 117 -3.69 6.84 -20.63
CA GLU A 117 -5.13 6.88 -20.92
C GLU A 117 -5.88 7.87 -20.03
N VAL A 118 -5.49 7.96 -18.75
CA VAL A 118 -6.05 8.93 -17.79
C VAL A 118 -5.68 10.35 -18.22
N ASP A 119 -4.40 10.64 -18.47
CA ASP A 119 -3.97 11.98 -18.86
C ASP A 119 -4.63 12.44 -20.17
N ASN A 120 -4.77 11.53 -21.15
CA ASN A 120 -5.52 11.81 -22.38
C ASN A 120 -7.00 12.14 -22.10
N SER A 121 -7.64 11.40 -21.19
CA SER A 121 -9.05 11.60 -20.84
C SER A 121 -9.29 12.86 -19.98
N CYS A 122 -8.28 13.28 -19.21
CA CYS A 122 -8.32 14.46 -18.35
C CYS A 122 -7.82 15.74 -19.05
N GLY A 123 -7.30 15.64 -20.29
CA GLY A 123 -6.71 16.77 -21.02
C GLY A 123 -5.33 17.20 -20.51
N GLY A 124 -4.67 16.35 -19.72
CA GLY A 124 -3.35 16.60 -19.13
C GLY A 124 -3.11 15.83 -17.82
N PRO A 125 -1.94 16.01 -17.19
CA PRO A 125 -1.56 15.35 -15.94
C PRO A 125 -2.35 15.93 -14.76
N VAL A 126 -3.47 15.30 -14.42
CA VAL A 126 -4.33 15.68 -13.28
C VAL A 126 -4.23 14.67 -12.14
N VAL A 127 -4.15 13.38 -12.47
CA VAL A 127 -4.15 12.28 -11.51
C VAL A 127 -2.71 11.84 -11.23
N SER A 128 -2.34 11.75 -9.95
CA SER A 128 -1.01 11.28 -9.54
C SER A 128 -0.83 9.79 -9.80
N CYS A 129 0.41 9.37 -9.95
CA CYS A 129 0.75 7.95 -10.05
C CYS A 129 0.48 7.21 -8.73
N ALA A 130 0.62 7.89 -7.58
CA ALA A 130 0.25 7.36 -6.27
C ALA A 130 -1.23 6.99 -6.17
N ASP A 131 -2.13 7.86 -6.66
CA ASP A 131 -3.56 7.54 -6.70
C ASP A 131 -3.90 6.48 -7.76
N ILE A 132 -3.20 6.45 -8.89
CA ILE A 132 -3.32 5.36 -9.87
C ILE A 132 -3.03 4.01 -9.23
N LEU A 133 -1.96 3.89 -8.43
CA LEU A 133 -1.64 2.65 -7.71
C LEU A 133 -2.75 2.22 -6.75
N ALA A 134 -3.28 3.15 -5.96
CA ALA A 134 -4.33 2.88 -4.99
C ALA A 134 -5.63 2.40 -5.67
N VAL A 135 -6.04 3.06 -6.76
CA VAL A 135 -7.24 2.68 -7.52
C VAL A 135 -7.02 1.36 -8.27
N ALA A 136 -5.83 1.17 -8.87
CA ALA A 136 -5.51 -0.06 -9.57
C ALA A 136 -5.50 -1.28 -8.64
N ALA A 137 -5.03 -1.13 -7.40
CA ALA A 137 -5.12 -2.18 -6.39
C ALA A 137 -6.57 -2.55 -6.08
N ARG A 138 -7.46 -1.56 -5.91
CA ARG A 138 -8.90 -1.79 -5.67
C ARG A 138 -9.56 -2.52 -6.83
N ASP A 139 -9.41 -1.97 -8.03
CA ASP A 139 -10.05 -2.55 -9.22
C ASP A 139 -9.51 -3.95 -9.53
N SER A 140 -8.25 -4.23 -9.19
CA SER A 140 -7.65 -5.57 -9.29
C SER A 140 -8.31 -6.58 -8.35
N VAL A 141 -8.53 -6.22 -7.09
CA VAL A 141 -9.21 -7.09 -6.11
C VAL A 141 -10.66 -7.36 -6.56
N VAL A 142 -11.38 -6.33 -6.99
CA VAL A 142 -12.75 -6.45 -7.49
C VAL A 142 -12.81 -7.34 -8.74
N ALA A 143 -11.91 -7.15 -9.71
CA ALA A 143 -11.85 -7.97 -10.92
C ALA A 143 -11.53 -9.46 -10.65
N LEU A 144 -10.96 -9.75 -9.49
CA LEU A 144 -10.68 -11.10 -9.00
C LEU A 144 -11.76 -11.62 -8.02
N GLY A 145 -12.88 -10.90 -7.87
CA GLY A 145 -14.05 -11.34 -7.08
C GLY A 145 -14.00 -10.95 -5.59
N GLY A 146 -13.08 -10.08 -5.20
CA GLY A 146 -12.95 -9.58 -3.83
C GLY A 146 -13.84 -8.37 -3.54
N PRO A 147 -13.71 -7.78 -2.34
CA PRO A 147 -14.46 -6.58 -1.95
C PRO A 147 -14.07 -5.36 -2.77
N SER A 148 -15.00 -4.41 -2.85
CA SER A 148 -14.70 -3.02 -3.22
C SER A 148 -14.57 -2.17 -1.95
N TRP A 149 -13.90 -1.03 -2.06
CA TRP A 149 -13.85 0.00 -1.03
C TRP A 149 -13.79 1.38 -1.67
N GLU A 150 -14.07 2.41 -0.87
CA GLU A 150 -13.87 3.81 -1.22
C GLU A 150 -12.39 4.16 -1.08
N VAL A 151 -11.70 4.23 -2.22
CA VAL A 151 -10.30 4.62 -2.26
C VAL A 151 -10.21 6.10 -1.89
N GLN A 152 -9.42 6.43 -0.87
CA GLN A 152 -9.10 7.82 -0.54
C GLN A 152 -8.12 8.36 -1.58
N LEU A 153 -8.32 9.56 -2.13
CA LEU A 153 -7.55 10.12 -3.26
C LEU A 153 -7.05 11.54 -2.93
N GLY A 154 -6.09 12.03 -3.70
CA GLY A 154 -5.41 13.31 -3.48
C GLY A 154 -3.94 13.17 -3.09
N ARG A 155 -3.37 11.95 -3.22
CA ARG A 155 -1.93 11.74 -3.02
C ARG A 155 -1.15 12.42 -4.12
N ARG A 156 0.08 12.76 -3.83
CA ARG A 156 1.05 13.34 -4.77
C ARG A 156 2.26 12.43 -4.89
N ASP A 157 2.94 12.59 -6.01
CA ASP A 157 4.08 11.77 -6.38
C ASP A 157 5.37 12.29 -5.77
N SER A 158 6.20 11.38 -5.28
CA SER A 158 7.51 11.69 -4.73
C SER A 158 8.52 12.07 -5.81
N THR A 159 9.50 12.88 -5.41
CA THR A 159 10.64 13.28 -6.25
C THR A 159 11.90 12.46 -5.93
N THR A 160 11.78 11.45 -5.07
CA THR A 160 12.87 10.61 -4.58
C THR A 160 12.39 9.17 -4.39
N ALA A 161 13.28 8.20 -4.59
CA ALA A 161 13.07 6.81 -4.22
C ALA A 161 14.14 6.35 -3.23
N SER A 162 13.86 5.30 -2.46
CA SER A 162 14.82 4.79 -1.50
C SER A 162 14.92 3.26 -1.49
N LYS A 163 15.83 2.72 -2.30
CA LYS A 163 16.21 1.31 -2.27
C LYS A 163 16.56 0.80 -0.87
N ASN A 164 17.22 1.62 -0.04
CA ASN A 164 17.58 1.26 1.33
C ASN A 164 16.34 1.15 2.24
N LEU A 165 15.39 2.08 2.14
CA LEU A 165 14.12 1.96 2.87
C LEU A 165 13.33 0.75 2.40
N ALA A 166 13.30 0.47 1.09
CA ALA A 166 12.65 -0.72 0.55
C ALA A 166 13.23 -2.03 1.10
N ASN A 167 14.58 -2.15 1.15
CA ASN A 167 15.24 -3.31 1.74
C ASN A 167 14.97 -3.49 3.24
N ARG A 168 14.66 -2.41 3.95
CA ARG A 168 14.49 -2.41 5.41
C ARG A 168 13.03 -2.62 5.83
N ASN A 169 12.11 -1.93 5.16
CA ASN A 169 10.74 -1.79 5.62
C ASN A 169 9.79 -2.85 5.05
N ILE A 170 10.10 -3.44 3.88
CA ILE A 170 9.25 -4.47 3.29
C ILE A 170 9.57 -5.81 3.96
N PRO A 171 8.59 -6.46 4.62
CA PRO A 171 8.84 -7.69 5.37
C PRO A 171 9.23 -8.84 4.42
N PRO A 172 10.37 -9.52 4.65
CA PRO A 172 10.71 -10.71 3.88
C PRO A 172 9.85 -11.92 4.28
N PRO A 173 9.73 -12.94 3.39
CA PRO A 173 8.82 -14.07 3.59
C PRO A 173 9.24 -15.04 4.71
N PHE A 174 10.38 -14.80 5.35
CA PHE A 174 10.99 -15.64 6.39
C PHE A 174 10.92 -15.03 7.80
N LEU A 175 10.22 -13.91 7.98
CA LEU A 175 10.01 -13.35 9.31
C LEU A 175 9.08 -14.23 10.16
N ASP A 176 9.39 -14.31 11.45
CA ASP A 176 8.50 -14.88 12.46
C ASP A 176 7.38 -13.90 12.85
N LEU A 177 6.39 -14.38 13.61
CA LEU A 177 5.23 -13.57 13.97
C LEU A 177 5.58 -12.25 14.70
N PRO A 178 6.45 -12.24 15.74
CA PRO A 178 6.84 -10.99 16.39
C PRO A 178 7.48 -9.98 15.40
N ALA A 179 8.40 -10.43 14.54
CA ALA A 179 9.02 -9.53 13.57
C ALA A 179 8.03 -9.03 12.50
N LEU A 180 7.03 -9.83 12.12
CA LEU A 180 5.94 -9.39 11.25
C LEU A 180 5.09 -8.30 11.91
N ILE A 181 4.73 -8.48 13.19
CA ILE A 181 3.98 -7.49 13.97
C ILE A 181 4.79 -6.18 14.03
N ASP A 182 6.05 -6.24 14.45
CA ASP A 182 6.93 -5.06 14.50
C ASP A 182 7.03 -4.36 13.14
N SER A 183 7.12 -5.12 12.04
CA SER A 183 7.20 -4.56 10.68
C SER A 183 5.95 -3.77 10.30
N PHE A 184 4.75 -4.21 10.71
CA PHE A 184 3.48 -3.54 10.42
C PHE A 184 3.25 -2.37 11.38
N GLU A 185 3.56 -2.52 12.67
CA GLU A 185 3.45 -1.45 13.66
C GLU A 185 4.35 -0.26 13.31
N ASN A 186 5.53 -0.52 12.74
CA ASN A 186 6.42 0.54 12.22
C ASN A 186 5.80 1.37 11.08
N GLN A 187 4.75 0.85 10.42
CA GLN A 187 3.95 1.58 9.43
C GLN A 187 2.63 2.12 10.01
N GLY A 188 2.37 1.94 11.30
CA GLY A 188 1.12 2.33 11.96
C GLY A 188 -0.05 1.38 11.71
N LEU A 189 0.24 0.13 11.35
CA LEU A 189 -0.75 -0.93 11.14
C LEU A 189 -0.70 -1.92 12.31
N ASP A 190 -1.86 -2.30 12.83
CA ASP A 190 -1.95 -3.19 14.00
C ASP A 190 -1.88 -4.69 13.60
N GLU A 191 -1.89 -5.57 14.59
CA GLU A 191 -1.86 -7.02 14.38
C GLU A 191 -3.07 -7.54 13.56
N LYS A 192 -4.23 -6.89 13.66
CA LYS A 192 -5.40 -7.25 12.85
C LYS A 192 -5.16 -6.86 11.38
N ASP A 193 -4.58 -5.69 11.15
CA ASP A 193 -4.19 -5.23 9.82
C ASP A 193 -3.14 -6.15 9.19
N LEU A 194 -2.15 -6.64 9.96
CA LEU A 194 -1.21 -7.68 9.52
C LEU A 194 -1.94 -8.93 8.99
N VAL A 195 -2.86 -9.50 9.77
CA VAL A 195 -3.59 -10.72 9.37
C VAL A 195 -4.43 -10.49 8.12
N LEU A 196 -5.15 -9.37 8.06
CA LEU A 196 -6.03 -9.04 6.94
C LEU A 196 -5.24 -8.79 5.65
N LEU A 197 -4.19 -7.97 5.71
CA LEU A 197 -3.38 -7.64 4.54
C LEU A 197 -2.56 -8.85 4.06
N SER A 198 -2.15 -9.75 4.95
CA SER A 198 -1.59 -11.06 4.55
C SER A 198 -2.61 -11.91 3.75
N GLY A 199 -3.90 -11.70 4.01
CA GLY A 199 -5.00 -12.28 3.23
C GLY A 199 -4.94 -11.97 1.73
N ALA A 200 -4.21 -10.93 1.30
CA ALA A 200 -3.95 -10.66 -0.12
C ALA A 200 -3.26 -11.83 -0.85
N HIS A 201 -2.56 -12.71 -0.12
CA HIS A 201 -1.97 -13.94 -0.65
C HIS A 201 -3.00 -15.01 -1.06
N THR A 202 -4.32 -14.74 -0.97
CA THR A 202 -5.35 -15.57 -1.63
C THR A 202 -5.23 -15.56 -3.17
N ILE A 203 -4.54 -14.56 -3.74
CA ILE A 203 -4.27 -14.45 -5.18
C ILE A 203 -2.78 -14.35 -5.46
N GLY A 204 -2.38 -14.67 -6.70
CA GLY A 204 -1.01 -14.53 -7.15
C GLY A 204 -0.13 -15.75 -6.91
N PHE A 205 1.18 -15.53 -7.09
CA PHE A 205 2.20 -16.58 -7.13
C PHE A 205 3.49 -16.06 -6.51
N ALA A 206 4.22 -16.95 -5.84
CA ALA A 206 5.57 -16.72 -5.36
C ALA A 206 6.58 -17.59 -6.14
N GLN A 207 7.82 -17.11 -6.20
CA GLN A 207 8.94 -17.89 -6.71
C GLN A 207 9.42 -18.89 -5.66
N CYS A 208 9.95 -20.02 -6.11
CA CYS A 208 10.53 -21.07 -5.28
C CYS A 208 11.55 -20.51 -4.27
N SER A 209 12.40 -19.56 -4.67
CA SER A 209 13.34 -18.88 -3.77
C SER A 209 12.69 -18.26 -2.52
N SER A 210 11.42 -17.85 -2.60
CA SER A 210 10.70 -17.23 -1.48
C SER A 210 10.19 -18.22 -0.43
N PHE A 211 10.05 -19.51 -0.75
CA PHE A 211 9.51 -20.52 0.16
C PHE A 211 10.36 -21.79 0.28
N LYS A 212 11.46 -21.90 -0.48
CA LYS A 212 12.35 -23.08 -0.46
C LYS A 212 12.88 -23.38 0.94
N ALA A 213 13.29 -22.35 1.70
CA ALA A 213 13.77 -22.54 3.06
C ALA A 213 12.72 -23.23 3.95
N ARG A 214 11.47 -22.73 3.93
CA ARG A 214 10.35 -23.35 4.62
C ARG A 214 10.10 -24.78 4.16
N LEU A 215 10.05 -25.00 2.85
CA LEU A 215 9.73 -26.31 2.27
C LEU A 215 10.66 -27.42 2.75
N TYR A 216 11.93 -27.09 3.00
CA TYR A 216 12.95 -28.07 3.38
C TYR A 216 13.33 -28.06 4.87
N ASN A 217 13.08 -26.98 5.61
CA ASN A 217 13.55 -26.82 6.99
C ASN A 217 12.43 -26.76 8.04
N ASP A 218 11.23 -26.29 7.67
CA ASP A 218 10.15 -26.09 8.65
C ASP A 218 9.41 -27.39 8.95
N THR A 219 8.93 -27.52 10.18
CA THR A 219 8.17 -28.69 10.65
C THR A 219 6.65 -28.45 10.65
N ASN A 220 6.21 -27.20 10.50
CA ASN A 220 4.81 -26.78 10.49
C ASN A 220 4.22 -26.71 9.07
N ILE A 221 4.56 -27.69 8.22
CA ILE A 221 4.03 -27.81 6.86
C ILE A 221 3.32 -29.16 6.67
N ASN A 222 2.16 -29.15 6.04
CA ASN A 222 1.43 -30.37 5.72
C ASN A 222 2.27 -31.28 4.80
N PRO A 223 2.57 -32.53 5.17
CA PRO A 223 3.50 -33.37 4.42
C PRO A 223 3.06 -33.62 2.97
N ALA A 224 1.77 -33.84 2.73
CA ALA A 224 1.25 -34.07 1.37
C ALA A 224 1.29 -32.79 0.51
N PHE A 225 1.23 -31.60 1.13
CA PHE A 225 1.42 -30.34 0.43
C PHE A 225 2.91 -30.11 0.11
N ALA A 226 3.80 -30.37 1.08
CA ALA A 226 5.24 -30.27 0.89
C ALA A 226 5.73 -31.18 -0.26
N GLU A 227 5.28 -32.45 -0.30
CA GLU A 227 5.67 -33.38 -1.39
C GLU A 227 5.23 -32.87 -2.78
N LYS A 228 4.08 -32.21 -2.88
CA LYS A 228 3.65 -31.58 -4.14
C LYS A 228 4.53 -30.38 -4.51
N LEU A 229 4.88 -29.55 -3.54
CA LEU A 229 5.74 -28.38 -3.77
C LEU A 229 7.16 -28.78 -4.20
N LYS A 230 7.72 -29.87 -3.67
CA LYS A 230 9.05 -30.38 -4.07
C LYS A 230 9.15 -30.74 -5.56
N LEU A 231 8.03 -31.06 -6.22
CA LEU A 231 8.00 -31.30 -7.68
C LEU A 231 8.24 -30.01 -8.48
N VAL A 232 7.83 -28.86 -7.94
CA VAL A 232 7.97 -27.55 -8.59
C VAL A 232 9.19 -26.79 -8.07
N CYS A 233 9.59 -27.03 -6.83
CA CYS A 233 10.69 -26.36 -6.15
C CYS A 233 11.68 -27.40 -5.61
N PRO A 234 12.57 -27.93 -6.47
CA PRO A 234 13.61 -28.88 -6.06
C PRO A 234 14.60 -28.24 -5.07
N SER A 235 15.35 -29.08 -4.35
CA SER A 235 16.31 -28.62 -3.34
C SER A 235 17.52 -27.91 -3.95
N VAL A 236 17.86 -28.28 -5.19
CA VAL A 236 18.91 -27.68 -6.01
C VAL A 236 18.24 -27.11 -7.25
N ASP A 237 18.56 -25.86 -7.60
CA ASP A 237 18.01 -25.10 -8.74
C ASP A 237 16.51 -24.78 -8.64
N GLY A 238 15.92 -24.29 -9.74
CA GLY A 238 14.48 -24.01 -9.85
C GLY A 238 13.98 -22.79 -9.08
N ASP A 239 14.87 -21.90 -8.62
CA ASP A 239 14.53 -20.74 -7.78
C ASP A 239 13.45 -19.83 -8.37
N THR A 240 13.38 -19.72 -9.70
CA THR A 240 12.42 -18.89 -10.42
C THR A 240 11.08 -19.59 -10.70
N ASN A 241 10.98 -20.90 -10.42
CA ASN A 241 9.74 -21.64 -10.62
C ASN A 241 8.63 -21.05 -9.76
N LEU A 242 7.44 -20.91 -10.34
CA LEU A 242 6.31 -20.27 -9.69
C LEU A 242 5.38 -21.31 -9.07
N SER A 243 4.99 -21.06 -7.82
CA SER A 243 3.91 -21.76 -7.15
C SER A 243 2.81 -20.77 -6.78
N PRO A 244 1.53 -21.16 -6.90
CA PRO A 244 0.42 -20.33 -6.46
C PRO A 244 0.45 -20.15 -4.94
N LEU A 245 0.16 -18.93 -4.47
CA LEU A 245 0.08 -18.64 -3.03
C LEU A 245 -1.13 -19.34 -2.37
N ASP A 246 -2.19 -19.59 -3.14
CA ASP A 246 -3.43 -20.28 -2.75
C ASP A 246 -3.92 -21.18 -3.91
N PRO A 247 -4.52 -22.36 -3.68
CA PRO A 247 -5.21 -23.17 -4.68
C PRO A 247 -6.20 -22.45 -5.62
N THR A 248 -6.66 -21.24 -5.31
CA THR A 248 -7.44 -20.38 -6.23
C THR A 248 -6.70 -19.07 -6.54
N PRO A 249 -5.54 -19.11 -7.21
CA PRO A 249 -4.62 -17.97 -7.31
C PRO A 249 -5.14 -16.77 -8.13
N ALA A 250 -6.36 -16.89 -8.67
CA ALA A 250 -7.03 -15.87 -9.46
C ALA A 250 -8.45 -15.55 -8.93
N ASN A 251 -8.80 -15.99 -7.72
CA ASN A 251 -10.04 -15.62 -7.04
C ASN A 251 -9.71 -15.10 -5.64
N PHE A 252 -10.13 -13.90 -5.33
CA PHE A 252 -9.94 -13.32 -4.01
C PHE A 252 -11.00 -13.89 -3.05
N ASP A 253 -10.60 -14.85 -2.22
CA ASP A 253 -11.51 -15.55 -1.31
C ASP A 253 -10.87 -15.85 0.07
N LYS A 254 -11.57 -16.59 0.93
CA LYS A 254 -11.07 -16.93 2.29
C LYS A 254 -10.18 -18.17 2.35
N LYS A 255 -9.86 -18.81 1.21
CA LYS A 255 -9.13 -20.09 1.21
C LYS A 255 -7.72 -19.95 1.72
N TYR A 256 -7.09 -18.79 1.55
CA TYR A 256 -5.83 -18.44 2.21
C TYR A 256 -5.86 -18.83 3.70
N PHE A 257 -6.79 -18.27 4.48
CA PHE A 257 -6.92 -18.56 5.91
C PHE A 257 -7.29 -20.03 6.18
N SER A 258 -8.19 -20.60 5.38
CA SER A 258 -8.55 -22.03 5.49
C SER A 258 -7.37 -22.99 5.26
N ASN A 259 -6.39 -22.57 4.45
CA ASN A 259 -5.17 -23.33 4.17
C ASN A 259 -4.16 -23.20 5.30
N LEU A 260 -4.04 -22.02 5.95
CA LEU A 260 -3.16 -21.84 7.10
C LEU A 260 -3.49 -22.81 8.23
N ILE A 261 -4.79 -22.98 8.55
CA ILE A 261 -5.28 -23.93 9.56
C ILE A 261 -4.93 -25.39 9.22
N LYS A 262 -4.76 -25.69 7.93
CA LYS A 262 -4.38 -27.02 7.43
C LYS A 262 -2.86 -27.17 7.25
N TYR A 263 -2.06 -26.23 7.74
CA TYR A 263 -0.62 -26.15 7.54
C TYR A 263 -0.21 -26.08 6.06
N LYS A 264 -0.99 -25.35 5.26
CA LYS A 264 -0.82 -25.18 3.82
C LYS A 264 -0.60 -23.72 3.40
N GLY A 265 -0.14 -22.84 4.30
CA GLY A 265 0.46 -21.57 3.87
C GLY A 265 1.64 -21.85 2.94
N LEU A 266 1.98 -20.96 2.01
CA LEU A 266 3.12 -21.18 1.10
C LEU A 266 4.41 -20.65 1.72
N LEU A 267 4.39 -19.40 2.17
CA LEU A 267 5.53 -18.72 2.76
C LEU A 267 5.69 -19.09 4.24
N HIS A 268 6.86 -18.86 4.82
CA HIS A 268 7.07 -19.00 6.26
C HIS A 268 6.21 -17.99 7.01
N SER A 269 6.29 -16.72 6.62
CA SER A 269 5.47 -15.64 7.18
C SER A 269 3.96 -15.91 7.15
N ASP A 270 3.45 -16.61 6.13
CA ASP A 270 2.04 -17.02 6.07
C ASP A 270 1.70 -17.98 7.22
N GLN A 271 2.56 -18.99 7.42
CA GLN A 271 2.30 -20.07 8.36
C GLN A 271 2.50 -19.63 9.81
N GLU A 272 3.27 -18.57 10.05
CA GLU A 272 3.47 -17.98 11.38
C GLU A 272 2.20 -17.30 11.94
N LEU A 273 1.24 -16.92 11.09
CA LEU A 273 -0.04 -16.32 11.53
C LEU A 273 -0.94 -17.26 12.35
N ILE A 274 -0.59 -18.54 12.50
CA ILE A 274 -1.30 -19.48 13.37
C ILE A 274 -0.53 -19.87 14.63
N ASN A 275 0.67 -19.32 14.84
CA ASN A 275 1.57 -19.71 15.94
C ASN A 275 1.42 -18.85 17.22
N GLY A 276 0.48 -17.90 17.26
CA GLY A 276 0.35 -16.98 18.40
C GLY A 276 -0.98 -16.25 18.50
N SER A 277 -0.91 -14.98 18.89
CA SER A 277 -2.04 -14.09 19.15
C SER A 277 -2.96 -13.89 17.92
N THR A 278 -2.42 -14.03 16.71
CA THR A 278 -3.14 -13.92 15.43
C THR A 278 -4.06 -15.10 15.11
N LYS A 279 -3.88 -16.26 15.78
CA LYS A 279 -4.58 -17.50 15.42
C LYS A 279 -6.11 -17.36 15.43
N GLY A 280 -6.67 -16.64 16.41
CA GLY A 280 -8.11 -16.43 16.51
C GLY A 280 -8.69 -15.65 15.31
N LEU A 281 -7.93 -14.70 14.77
CA LEU A 281 -8.32 -13.95 13.57
C LEU A 281 -8.27 -14.84 12.33
N VAL A 282 -7.22 -15.68 12.18
CA VAL A 282 -7.13 -16.65 11.08
C VAL A 282 -8.29 -17.63 11.11
N GLU A 283 -8.67 -18.14 12.29
CA GLU A 283 -9.83 -19.02 12.46
C GLU A 283 -11.14 -18.32 12.06
N LEU A 284 -11.36 -17.07 12.49
CA LEU A 284 -12.51 -16.27 12.10
C LEU A 284 -12.63 -16.13 10.57
N TYR A 285 -11.57 -15.65 9.92
CA TYR A 285 -11.60 -15.36 8.49
C TYR A 285 -11.63 -16.63 7.63
N SER A 286 -11.11 -17.76 8.13
CA SER A 286 -11.27 -19.06 7.45
C SER A 286 -12.73 -19.52 7.35
N GLN A 287 -13.58 -19.07 8.27
CA GLN A 287 -14.98 -19.48 8.36
C GLN A 287 -15.92 -18.42 7.78
N ASN A 288 -15.53 -17.14 7.80
CA ASN A 288 -16.39 -16.04 7.42
C ASN A 288 -15.73 -15.13 6.34
N PHE A 289 -16.15 -15.31 5.08
CA PHE A 289 -15.66 -14.50 3.97
C PHE A 289 -16.18 -13.06 4.05
N GLU A 290 -17.41 -12.86 4.54
CA GLU A 290 -17.99 -11.52 4.69
C GLU A 290 -17.16 -10.68 5.67
N ALA A 291 -16.83 -11.26 6.84
CA ALA A 291 -15.95 -10.62 7.81
C ALA A 291 -14.57 -10.31 7.23
N PHE A 292 -13.95 -11.27 6.52
CA PHE A 292 -12.66 -11.02 5.85
C PHE A 292 -12.77 -9.87 4.85
N SER A 293 -13.77 -9.90 3.97
CA SER A 293 -13.94 -8.92 2.91
C SER A 293 -14.18 -7.50 3.43
N SER A 294 -15.03 -7.35 4.46
CA SER A 294 -15.33 -6.05 5.07
C SER A 294 -14.12 -5.50 5.83
N ASP A 295 -13.44 -6.34 6.60
CA ASP A 295 -12.30 -5.90 7.38
C ASP A 295 -11.06 -5.63 6.48
N PHE A 296 -10.86 -6.41 5.41
CA PHE A 296 -9.79 -6.17 4.43
C PHE A 296 -9.92 -4.80 3.78
N ALA A 297 -11.15 -4.41 3.40
CA ALA A 297 -11.45 -3.10 2.86
C ALA A 297 -11.04 -1.96 3.82
N VAL A 298 -11.19 -2.15 5.13
CA VAL A 298 -10.75 -1.18 6.13
C VAL A 298 -9.22 -1.13 6.24
N SER A 299 -8.57 -2.29 6.36
CA SER A 299 -7.11 -2.34 6.51
C SER A 299 -6.35 -1.84 5.28
N ILE A 300 -6.85 -2.09 4.06
CA ILE A 300 -6.21 -1.57 2.85
C ILE A 300 -6.40 -0.05 2.69
N VAL A 301 -7.48 0.52 3.21
CA VAL A 301 -7.64 1.99 3.30
C VAL A 301 -6.66 2.57 4.31
N LYS A 302 -6.48 1.94 5.49
CA LYS A 302 -5.45 2.35 6.46
C LYS A 302 -4.05 2.32 5.83
N MET A 303 -3.71 1.24 5.12
CA MET A 303 -2.45 1.12 4.40
C MET A 303 -2.29 2.23 3.35
N GLY A 304 -3.34 2.52 2.57
CA GLY A 304 -3.36 3.62 1.61
C GLY A 304 -3.17 5.01 2.23
N ASN A 305 -3.36 5.15 3.55
CA ASN A 305 -3.20 6.41 4.28
C ASN A 305 -1.83 6.55 4.96
N ILE A 306 -0.88 5.65 4.68
CA ILE A 306 0.48 5.75 5.22
C ILE A 306 1.19 6.94 4.56
N LYS A 307 1.44 7.98 5.37
CA LYS A 307 2.31 9.13 5.08
C LYS A 307 2.15 9.70 3.65
N PRO A 308 0.93 10.04 3.20
CA PRO A 308 0.73 10.54 1.85
C PRO A 308 1.39 11.92 1.70
N LEU A 309 1.91 12.21 0.51
CA LEU A 309 2.21 13.58 0.10
C LEU A 309 0.89 14.24 -0.36
N THR A 310 0.56 15.41 0.16
CA THR A 310 -0.66 16.15 -0.18
C THR A 310 -0.38 17.64 -0.40
N GLY A 311 -1.33 18.38 -0.98
CA GLY A 311 -1.22 19.82 -1.21
C GLY A 311 -0.01 20.20 -2.09
N TYR A 312 1.00 20.81 -1.48
CA TYR A 312 2.24 21.22 -2.17
C TYR A 312 3.40 20.22 -1.97
N GLY A 313 3.20 19.13 -1.21
CA GLY A 313 4.20 18.06 -1.07
C GLY A 313 4.27 17.23 -2.34
N GLY A 314 5.44 17.09 -2.96
CA GLY A 314 5.61 16.31 -4.19
C GLY A 314 4.99 16.95 -5.44
N GLU A 315 4.74 16.14 -6.47
CA GLU A 315 4.28 16.58 -7.78
C GLU A 315 3.12 15.73 -8.34
N ILE A 316 2.59 16.11 -9.51
CA ILE A 316 1.78 15.21 -10.34
C ILE A 316 2.65 14.87 -11.53
N ARG A 317 3.17 13.64 -11.59
CA ARG A 317 4.06 13.23 -12.67
C ARG A 317 3.31 13.11 -13.98
N VAL A 318 3.96 13.49 -15.08
CA VAL A 318 3.48 13.21 -16.46
C VAL A 318 3.83 11.78 -16.86
N ASN A 319 4.96 11.28 -16.39
CA ASN A 319 5.41 9.91 -16.60
C ASN A 319 5.77 9.30 -15.24
N CYS A 320 5.09 8.22 -14.86
CA CYS A 320 5.29 7.58 -13.55
C CYS A 320 6.69 7.00 -13.34
N ARG A 321 7.55 6.95 -14.37
CA ARG A 321 8.90 6.41 -14.28
C ARG A 321 9.97 7.42 -13.91
N GLN A 322 9.66 8.71 -13.92
CA GLN A 322 10.65 9.76 -13.70
C GLN A 322 10.01 10.99 -13.06
N VAL A 323 10.83 11.78 -12.37
CA VAL A 323 10.45 13.12 -11.92
C VAL A 323 10.22 14.02 -13.15
N ASN A 324 9.33 15.01 -13.05
CA ASN A 324 9.03 15.96 -14.13
C ASN A 324 10.22 16.83 -14.55
#